data_AF-A0A9Q3HBJ8-F1
#
_entry.id   AF-A0A9Q3HBJ8-F1
#
_cell.length_a   1.000
_cell.length_b   1.000
_cell.length_c   1.000
_cell.angle_alpha   90.00
_cell.angle_beta   90.00
_cell.angle_gamma   90.00
#
_symmetry.space_group_name_H-M   'P 1'
#
loop_
_entity.id
_entity.type
_entity.pdbx_description
1 polymer ?
#
loop_
_entity_poly.entity_id
_entity_poly.type
_entity_poly.pdbx_seq_one_letter_code
_entity_poly.pdbx_strand_id
1 'polypeptide(L)'
;MNQPKYTVLTLKKALYGTKQAAWCWWLNLKGILQQIGFKSSGEDQSTYFYSSSKGQAMLWIHVDDGALAEISGLVGLSIKQNDTGFNINQTALVDKLTNLLASRITANSPLPQSCNLLLSPSKEMDKEYLKRIGMLLYIAEGTRPDISYAVKYLDRFSMGTASAHWIPKEDQEY
;
A
#
# COMPACT_ATOMS: atom_id res chain seq x y z
N MET A 1 -6.70 23.37 -67.02
CA MET A 1 -5.55 23.06 -66.15
C MET A 1 -6.01 23.14 -64.71
N ASN A 2 -6.22 22.00 -64.04
CA ASN A 2 -6.68 21.96 -62.65
C ASN A 2 -5.47 22.06 -61.70
N GLN A 3 -5.30 23.21 -61.06
CA GLN A 3 -4.38 23.32 -59.92
C GLN A 3 -5.06 22.77 -58.67
N PRO A 4 -4.38 22.00 -57.81
CA PRO A 4 -4.98 21.54 -56.58
C PRO A 4 -5.16 22.73 -55.63
N LYS A 5 -6.38 22.88 -55.11
CA LYS A 5 -6.85 24.06 -54.37
C LYS A 5 -6.33 24.13 -52.92
N TYR A 6 -5.51 23.16 -52.48
CA TYR A 6 -5.00 23.06 -51.12
C TYR A 6 -3.62 22.37 -51.09
N THR A 7 -2.73 22.86 -50.24
CA THR A 7 -1.43 22.24 -49.95
C THR A 7 -1.58 21.29 -48.76
N VAL A 8 -1.29 20.01 -48.96
CA VAL A 8 -1.24 19.00 -47.89
C VAL A 8 0.22 18.77 -47.51
N LEU A 9 0.54 18.83 -46.21
CA LEU A 9 1.88 18.59 -45.69
C LEU A 9 1.92 17.29 -44.90
N THR A 10 2.94 16.47 -45.14
CA THR A 10 3.17 15.22 -44.38
C THR A 10 3.94 15.51 -43.11
N LEU A 11 3.37 15.14 -41.96
CA LEU A 11 4.04 15.22 -40.66
C LEU A 11 5.12 14.13 -40.54
N LYS A 12 6.37 14.55 -40.29
CA LYS A 12 7.51 13.64 -40.04
C LYS A 12 7.67 13.23 -38.57
N LYS A 13 6.98 13.91 -37.66
CA LYS A 13 6.93 13.65 -36.22
C LYS A 13 5.49 13.78 -35.75
N ALA A 14 5.14 13.12 -34.66
CA ALA A 14 3.81 13.25 -34.10
C ALA A 14 3.57 14.67 -33.60
N LEU A 15 2.39 15.23 -33.89
CA LEU A 15 2.02 16.59 -33.50
C LEU A 15 1.47 16.60 -32.08
N TYR A 16 1.98 17.48 -31.22
CA TYR A 16 1.49 17.66 -29.87
C TYR A 16 -0.04 17.92 -29.85
N GLY A 17 -0.73 17.40 -28.84
CA GLY A 17 -2.20 17.47 -28.74
C GLY A 17 -2.96 16.37 -29.52
N THR A 18 -2.28 15.54 -30.30
CA THR A 18 -2.88 14.35 -30.93
C THR A 18 -2.71 13.11 -30.05
N LYS A 19 -3.67 12.17 -30.11
CA LYS A 19 -3.56 10.87 -29.42
C LYS A 19 -2.30 10.09 -29.84
N GLN A 20 -1.91 10.22 -31.11
CA GLN A 20 -0.72 9.60 -31.67
C GLN A 20 0.56 10.15 -31.04
N ALA A 21 0.61 11.44 -30.71
CA ALA A 21 1.79 12.03 -30.06
C ALA A 21 2.01 11.49 -28.65
N ALA A 22 0.95 11.34 -27.86
CA ALA A 22 1.04 10.71 -26.54
C ALA A 22 1.55 9.26 -26.64
N TRP A 23 1.07 8.50 -27.62
CA TRP A 23 1.52 7.12 -27.84
C TRP A 23 2.99 7.04 -28.32
N CYS A 24 3.39 7.86 -29.29
CA CYS A 24 4.79 7.90 -29.75
C CYS A 24 5.74 8.31 -28.62
N TRP A 25 5.32 9.25 -27.76
CA TRP A 25 6.08 9.64 -26.59
C TRP A 25 6.24 8.48 -25.61
N TRP A 26 5.16 7.75 -25.29
CA TRP A 26 5.20 6.58 -24.42
C TRP A 26 6.11 5.48 -24.98
N LEU A 27 6.05 5.19 -26.28
CA LEU A 27 6.93 4.20 -26.93
C LEU A 27 8.40 4.56 -26.79
N ASN A 28 8.73 5.84 -27.01
CA ASN A 28 10.09 6.34 -26.87
C ASN A 28 10.57 6.27 -25.40
N LEU A 29 9.75 6.72 -24.46
CA LEU A 29 10.03 6.66 -23.03
C LEU A 29 10.26 5.21 -22.57
N LYS A 30 9.37 4.29 -22.94
CA LYS A 30 9.47 2.86 -22.63
C LYS A 30 10.80 2.28 -23.12
N GLY A 31 11.21 2.60 -24.34
CA GLY A 31 12.49 2.15 -24.90
C GLY A 31 13.69 2.66 -24.10
N ILE A 32 13.68 3.94 -23.72
CA ILE A 32 14.75 4.54 -22.89
C ILE A 32 14.80 3.89 -21.50
N LEU A 33 13.65 3.72 -20.84
CA LEU A 33 13.56 3.09 -19.53
C LEU A 33 14.08 1.65 -19.55
N GLN A 34 13.74 0.89 -20.58
CA GLN A 34 14.26 -0.47 -20.78
C GLN A 34 15.79 -0.48 -20.98
N GLN A 35 16.35 0.48 -21.71
CA GLN A 35 17.81 0.61 -21.85
C GLN A 35 18.53 0.94 -20.55
N ILE A 36 17.89 1.73 -19.67
CA ILE A 36 18.40 2.06 -18.33
C ILE A 36 18.31 0.86 -17.38
N GLY A 37 17.47 -0.14 -17.71
CA GLY A 37 17.28 -1.35 -16.91
C GLY A 37 15.98 -1.37 -16.10
N PHE A 38 15.09 -0.40 -16.31
CA PHE A 38 13.73 -0.46 -15.77
C PHE A 38 12.90 -1.52 -16.51
N LYS A 39 12.07 -2.24 -15.77
CA LYS A 39 11.10 -3.21 -16.28
C LYS A 39 9.69 -2.72 -16.00
N SER A 40 8.80 -2.74 -16.99
CA SER A 40 7.39 -2.39 -16.78
C SER A 40 6.69 -3.47 -15.97
N SER A 41 5.72 -3.07 -15.15
CA SER A 41 4.78 -3.99 -14.50
C SER A 41 3.94 -4.75 -15.52
N GLY A 42 3.53 -5.98 -15.18
CA GLY A 42 2.59 -6.77 -15.99
C GLY A 42 1.13 -6.34 -15.78
N GLU A 43 0.86 -5.72 -14.64
CA GLU A 43 -0.43 -5.26 -14.16
C GLU A 43 -0.75 -3.84 -14.67
N ASP A 44 0.25 -2.97 -14.72
CA ASP A 44 0.11 -1.56 -15.11
C ASP A 44 1.28 -1.06 -15.99
N GLN A 45 0.95 -0.62 -17.21
CA GLN A 45 1.93 -0.11 -18.18
C GLN A 45 2.48 1.29 -17.86
N SER A 46 1.92 1.97 -16.85
CA SER A 46 2.42 3.25 -16.31
C SER A 46 3.40 3.08 -15.15
N THR A 47 3.56 1.86 -14.63
CA THR A 47 4.46 1.56 -13.51
C THR A 47 5.70 0.78 -13.97
N TYR A 48 6.88 1.24 -13.55
CA TYR A 48 8.19 0.68 -13.88
C TYR A 48 9.01 0.43 -12.63
N PHE A 49 9.83 -0.61 -12.67
CA PHE A 49 10.67 -1.04 -11.55
C PHE A 49 12.11 -1.18 -11.98
N TYR A 50 13.01 -0.73 -11.10
CA TYR A 50 14.45 -0.88 -11.25
C TYR A 50 15.00 -1.61 -10.03
N SER A 51 15.88 -2.57 -10.27
CA SER A 51 16.55 -3.33 -9.21
C SER A 51 18.04 -3.46 -9.52
N SER A 52 18.88 -3.05 -8.58
CA SER A 52 20.34 -3.13 -8.65
C SER A 52 20.92 -3.54 -7.29
N SER A 53 22.22 -3.87 -7.24
CA SER A 53 22.89 -4.19 -5.96
C SER A 53 22.88 -3.04 -4.96
N LYS A 54 22.68 -1.79 -5.43
CA LYS A 54 22.64 -0.58 -4.61
C LYS A 54 21.25 -0.22 -4.08
N GLY A 55 20.18 -0.86 -4.57
CA GLY A 55 18.81 -0.52 -4.17
C GLY A 55 17.77 -0.81 -5.26
N GLN A 56 16.52 -0.59 -4.90
CA GLN A 56 15.36 -0.75 -5.77
C GLN A 56 14.64 0.59 -5.93
N ALA A 57 14.00 0.83 -7.08
CA ALA A 57 13.22 2.04 -7.34
C ALA A 57 11.95 1.72 -8.13
N MET A 58 10.88 2.46 -7.85
CA MET A 58 9.62 2.43 -8.56
C MET A 58 9.41 3.78 -9.25
N LEU A 59 9.13 3.75 -10.53
CA LEU A 59 8.72 4.91 -11.32
C LEU A 59 7.28 4.68 -11.77
N TRP A 60 6.35 5.51 -11.29
CA TRP A 60 5.03 5.63 -11.87
C TRP A 60 5.01 6.86 -12.78
N ILE A 61 4.50 6.72 -14.01
CA ILE A 61 4.42 7.83 -14.96
C ILE A 61 3.19 7.73 -15.85
N HIS A 62 2.35 8.75 -15.80
CA HIS A 62 1.14 8.87 -16.60
C HIS A 62 1.13 10.20 -17.34
N VAL A 63 1.46 10.14 -18.64
CA VAL A 63 1.54 11.32 -19.52
C VAL A 63 2.49 12.38 -18.94
N ASP A 64 1.98 13.53 -18.50
CA ASP A 64 2.79 14.67 -18.04
C ASP A 64 3.17 14.55 -16.55
N ASP A 65 2.55 13.63 -15.81
CA ASP A 65 2.77 13.43 -14.38
C ASP A 65 3.59 12.17 -14.11
N GLY A 66 4.51 12.24 -13.15
CA GLY A 66 5.29 11.09 -12.72
C GLY A 66 5.82 11.21 -11.30
N ALA A 67 6.01 10.05 -10.68
CA ALA A 67 6.58 9.90 -9.35
C ALA A 67 7.67 8.82 -9.37
N LEU A 68 8.85 9.16 -8.85
CA LEU A 68 9.95 8.23 -8.66
C LEU A 68 10.18 8.06 -7.15
N ALA A 69 10.13 6.82 -6.68
CA ALA A 69 10.36 6.47 -5.30
C ALA A 69 11.44 5.39 -5.18
N GLU A 70 12.36 5.56 -4.24
CA GLU A 70 13.23 4.47 -3.82
C GLU A 70 12.42 3.45 -3.01
N ILE A 71 12.53 2.17 -3.37
CA ILE A 71 11.90 1.05 -2.69
C ILE A 71 12.87 0.52 -1.63
N SER A 72 13.25 1.36 -0.67
CA SER A 72 14.01 0.92 0.52
C SER A 72 13.10 0.76 1.74
N GLY A 73 11.95 1.45 1.74
CA GLY A 73 10.85 1.22 2.66
C GLY A 73 9.91 2.42 2.69
N LEU A 74 8.67 2.23 2.25
CA LEU A 74 7.60 3.14 2.63
C LEU A 74 7.45 3.03 4.16
N VAL A 75 7.08 4.09 4.89
CA VAL A 75 7.11 4.15 6.37
C VAL A 75 6.69 2.82 7.04
N GLY A 76 7.65 2.05 7.56
CA GLY A 76 7.38 0.77 8.27
C GLY A 76 6.97 -0.42 7.40
N LEU A 77 6.95 -0.28 6.07
CA LEU A 77 6.70 -1.31 5.05
C LEU A 77 8.01 -1.67 4.36
N SER A 78 8.41 -2.94 4.42
CA SER A 78 9.45 -3.48 3.56
C SER A 78 8.80 -4.02 2.29
N ILE A 79 9.22 -3.48 1.16
CA ILE A 79 8.79 -3.93 -0.16
C ILE A 79 10.01 -4.59 -0.81
N LYS A 80 9.85 -5.83 -1.25
CA LYS A 80 10.88 -6.60 -1.95
C LYS A 80 10.31 -7.12 -3.26
N GLN A 81 10.97 -6.81 -4.37
CA GLN A 81 10.62 -7.37 -5.67
C GLN A 81 11.19 -8.79 -5.83
N ASN A 82 10.34 -9.73 -6.28
CA ASN A 82 10.68 -11.09 -6.69
C ASN A 82 10.36 -11.29 -8.18
N ASP A 83 10.73 -12.43 -8.75
CA ASP A 83 10.48 -12.75 -10.18
C ASP A 83 9.00 -12.74 -10.57
N THR A 84 8.09 -12.95 -9.61
CA THR A 84 6.64 -13.07 -9.83
C THR A 84 5.83 -11.89 -9.30
N GLY A 85 6.45 -10.84 -8.76
CA GLY A 85 5.74 -9.69 -8.20
C GLY A 85 6.42 -9.05 -6.99
N PHE A 86 5.64 -8.49 -6.07
CA PHE A 86 6.14 -7.81 -4.87
C PHE A 86 5.76 -8.55 -3.60
N ASN A 87 6.72 -8.70 -2.70
CA ASN A 87 6.46 -9.04 -1.31
C ASN A 87 6.45 -7.74 -0.50
N ILE A 88 5.31 -7.46 0.13
CA ILE A 88 5.14 -6.32 1.03
C ILE A 88 4.96 -6.90 2.44
N ASN A 89 5.78 -6.47 3.39
CA ASN A 89 5.68 -6.91 4.79
C ASN A 89 5.93 -5.74 5.76
N GLN A 90 5.46 -5.89 7.00
CA GLN A 90 5.60 -4.89 8.07
C GLN A 90 6.27 -5.50 9.31
N THR A 91 7.26 -6.37 9.13
CA THR A 91 7.87 -7.16 10.23
C THR A 91 8.35 -6.29 11.39
N ALA A 92 9.01 -5.16 11.11
CA ALA A 92 9.47 -4.25 12.15
C ALA A 92 8.33 -3.68 13.03
N LEU A 93 7.16 -3.39 12.44
CA LEU A 93 5.99 -2.93 13.20
C LEU A 93 5.31 -4.07 13.95
N VAL A 94 5.24 -5.26 13.35
CA VAL A 94 4.73 -6.46 14.01
C VAL A 94 5.60 -6.82 15.22
N ASP A 95 6.92 -6.81 15.06
CA ASP A 95 7.88 -7.06 16.14
C ASP A 95 7.75 -6.01 17.24
N LYS A 96 7.66 -4.73 16.88
CA LYS A 96 7.41 -3.66 17.84
C LYS A 96 6.11 -3.88 18.61
N LEU A 97 5.03 -4.25 17.92
CA LEU A 97 3.74 -4.50 18.55
C LEU A 97 3.78 -5.73 19.47
N THR A 98 4.39 -6.83 19.03
CA THR A 98 4.53 -8.05 19.83
C THR A 98 5.44 -7.89 21.04
N ASN A 99 6.32 -6.88 21.07
CA ASN A 99 7.11 -6.50 22.24
C ASN A 99 6.33 -5.58 23.21
N LEU A 100 5.31 -4.86 22.73
CA LEU A 100 4.45 -4.02 23.56
C LEU A 100 3.30 -4.81 24.20
N LEU A 101 2.90 -5.94 23.60
CA LEU A 101 1.91 -6.86 24.15
C LEU A 101 2.57 -7.78 25.19
N ALA A 102 1.99 -7.84 26.38
CA ALA A 102 2.50 -8.67 27.47
C ALA A 102 2.30 -10.18 27.23
N SER A 103 1.29 -10.55 26.44
CA SER A 103 0.96 -11.94 26.12
C SER A 103 0.81 -12.14 24.61
N ARG A 104 1.18 -13.34 24.15
CA ARG A 104 1.04 -13.78 22.77
C ARG A 104 0.12 -14.99 22.77
N ILE A 105 -1.08 -14.83 22.22
CA ILE A 105 -2.04 -15.91 22.08
C ILE A 105 -2.21 -16.18 20.59
N THR A 106 -2.14 -17.45 20.23
CA THR A 106 -2.44 -17.92 18.87
C THR A 106 -3.92 -18.25 18.80
N ALA A 107 -4.67 -17.52 17.98
CA ALA A 107 -6.08 -17.79 17.75
C ALA A 107 -6.33 -18.07 16.26
N ASN A 108 -7.20 -19.02 15.97
CA ASN A 108 -7.65 -19.32 14.60
C ASN A 108 -8.52 -18.17 14.02
N SER A 109 -9.19 -17.43 14.90
CA SER A 109 -9.94 -16.21 14.54
C SER A 109 -9.51 -15.07 15.45
N PRO A 110 -9.15 -13.90 14.90
CA PRO A 110 -8.80 -12.71 15.69
C PRO A 110 -9.97 -12.16 16.53
N LEU A 111 -11.21 -12.51 16.19
CA LEU A 111 -12.41 -12.14 16.97
C LEU A 111 -13.35 -13.36 17.08
N PRO A 112 -13.59 -13.89 18.30
CA PRO A 112 -14.54 -14.98 18.48
C PRO A 112 -15.99 -14.51 18.29
N GLN A 113 -16.87 -15.38 17.80
CA GLN A 113 -18.30 -15.06 17.56
C GLN A 113 -19.05 -14.59 18.81
N SER A 114 -18.61 -14.99 20.00
CA SER A 114 -19.17 -14.59 21.30
C SER A 114 -18.54 -13.30 21.87
N CYS A 115 -17.80 -12.54 21.07
CA CYS A 115 -17.18 -11.29 21.52
C CYS A 115 -18.19 -10.14 21.59
N ASN A 116 -18.70 -9.87 22.79
CA ASN A 116 -19.49 -8.68 23.09
C ASN A 116 -18.71 -7.82 24.08
N LEU A 117 -17.96 -6.84 23.56
CA LEU A 117 -17.27 -5.86 24.39
C LEU A 117 -18.23 -4.72 24.74
N LEU A 118 -18.20 -4.29 26.00
CA LEU A 118 -19.03 -3.19 26.51
C LEU A 118 -18.20 -1.90 26.51
N LEU A 119 -18.83 -0.79 26.12
CA LEU A 119 -18.24 0.53 26.35
C LEU A 119 -18.16 0.78 27.85
N SER A 120 -17.03 1.33 28.30
CA SER A 120 -16.99 1.88 29.64
C SER A 120 -17.91 3.10 29.73
N PRO A 121 -18.57 3.34 30.87
CA PRO A 121 -19.41 4.53 31.09
C PRO A 121 -18.56 5.82 31.17
N SER A 122 -17.25 5.69 31.38
CA SER A 122 -16.29 6.78 31.28
C SER A 122 -16.02 7.11 29.81
N LYS A 123 -16.05 8.40 29.46
CA LYS A 123 -15.64 8.88 28.14
C LYS A 123 -14.13 9.19 28.06
N GLU A 124 -13.36 8.70 29.01
CA GLU A 124 -11.92 8.95 29.03
C GLU A 124 -11.20 8.19 27.90
N MET A 125 -10.29 8.91 27.28
CA MET A 125 -9.51 8.43 26.15
C MET A 125 -8.24 7.74 26.65
N ASP A 126 -8.16 6.42 26.47
CA ASP A 126 -6.94 5.66 26.74
C ASP A 126 -5.96 5.83 25.57
N LYS A 127 -4.91 6.64 25.80
CA LYS A 127 -3.89 6.93 24.79
C LYS A 127 -3.09 5.69 24.39
N GLU A 128 -2.85 4.76 25.32
CA GLU A 128 -2.08 3.55 25.04
C GLU A 128 -2.93 2.56 24.23
N TYR A 129 -4.23 2.48 24.52
CA TYR A 129 -5.18 1.74 23.68
C TYR A 129 -5.19 2.28 22.24
N LEU A 130 -5.40 3.59 22.07
CA LEU A 130 -5.45 4.21 20.73
C LEU A 130 -4.16 4.02 19.95
N LYS A 131 -3.01 4.11 20.62
CA LYS A 131 -1.71 3.86 20.00
C LYS A 131 -1.62 2.43 19.46
N ARG A 132 -2.06 1.43 20.23
CA ARG A 132 -2.04 0.02 19.81
C ARG A 132 -3.04 -0.27 18.69
N ILE A 133 -4.26 0.26 18.80
CA ILE A 133 -5.27 0.16 17.74
C ILE A 133 -4.78 0.83 16.45
N GLY A 134 -4.17 2.02 16.53
CA GLY A 134 -3.59 2.70 15.38
C GLY A 134 -2.49 1.88 14.70
N MET A 135 -1.60 1.26 15.47
CA MET A 135 -0.59 0.34 14.93
C MET A 135 -1.22 -0.89 14.27
N LEU A 136 -2.24 -1.49 14.90
CA LEU A 136 -2.97 -2.63 14.35
C LEU A 136 -3.74 -2.27 13.08
N LEU A 137 -4.36 -1.10 13.01
CA LEU A 137 -5.06 -0.59 11.83
C LEU A 137 -4.08 -0.42 10.67
N TYR A 138 -2.90 0.14 10.93
CA TYR A 138 -1.87 0.28 9.91
C TYR A 138 -1.36 -1.06 9.38
N ILE A 139 -1.28 -2.08 10.24
CA ILE A 139 -0.93 -3.44 9.83
C ILE A 139 -2.07 -4.10 9.04
N ALA A 140 -3.31 -3.90 9.47
CA ALA A 140 -4.51 -4.47 8.89
C ALA A 140 -4.78 -3.96 7.47
N GLU A 141 -4.61 -2.66 7.25
CA GLU A 141 -4.76 -2.03 5.92
C GLU A 141 -3.54 -2.24 5.02
N GLY A 142 -2.36 -2.52 5.60
CA GLY A 142 -1.11 -2.68 4.85
C GLY A 142 -0.83 -4.11 4.39
N THR A 143 -0.77 -5.06 5.32
CA THR A 143 -0.25 -6.41 5.05
C THR A 143 -1.05 -7.57 5.65
N ARG A 144 -2.00 -7.30 6.55
CA ARG A 144 -2.77 -8.34 7.27
C ARG A 144 -4.29 -8.11 7.20
N PRO A 145 -4.90 -8.28 6.03
CA PRO A 145 -6.35 -8.08 5.87
C PRO A 145 -7.19 -9.04 6.73
N ASP A 146 -6.60 -10.16 7.17
CA ASP A 146 -7.23 -11.17 8.02
C ASP A 146 -7.59 -10.65 9.42
N ILE A 147 -6.89 -9.63 9.95
CA ILE A 147 -7.22 -9.03 11.25
C ILE A 147 -8.13 -7.80 11.13
N SER A 148 -8.38 -7.29 9.93
CA SER A 148 -9.05 -5.99 9.71
C SER A 148 -10.41 -5.89 10.36
N TYR A 149 -11.21 -6.95 10.32
CA TYR A 149 -12.53 -6.94 10.94
C TYR A 149 -12.43 -6.77 12.47
N ALA A 150 -11.55 -7.53 13.11
CA ALA A 150 -11.36 -7.49 14.56
C ALA A 150 -10.85 -6.12 15.03
N VAL A 151 -9.87 -5.57 14.33
CA VAL A 151 -9.29 -4.27 14.66
C VAL A 151 -10.30 -3.13 14.46
N LYS A 152 -11.07 -3.15 13.36
CA LYS A 152 -12.13 -2.17 13.11
C LYS A 152 -13.28 -2.27 14.11
N TYR A 153 -13.55 -3.44 14.64
CA TYR A 153 -14.51 -3.60 15.73
C TYR A 153 -14.01 -2.93 17.01
N LEU A 154 -12.73 -3.14 17.37
CA LEU A 154 -12.09 -2.52 18.54
C LEU A 154 -12.00 -0.98 18.41
N ASP A 155 -11.75 -0.45 17.22
CA ASP A 155 -11.67 1.00 16.98
C ASP A 155 -12.93 1.79 17.40
N ARG A 156 -14.09 1.12 17.41
CA ARG A 156 -15.37 1.71 17.87
C ARG A 156 -15.37 2.10 19.35
N PHE A 157 -14.44 1.57 20.14
CA PHE A 157 -14.33 1.81 21.58
C PHE A 157 -13.30 2.89 21.93
N SER A 158 -12.82 3.66 20.94
CA SER A 158 -11.83 4.74 21.08
C SER A 158 -12.14 5.79 22.16
N MET A 159 -13.42 6.04 22.44
CA MET A 159 -13.88 7.02 23.45
C MET A 159 -14.46 6.40 24.72
N GLY A 160 -14.21 5.12 24.99
CA GLY A 160 -14.81 4.42 26.13
C GLY A 160 -14.23 3.03 26.32
N THR A 161 -12.91 2.96 26.44
CA THR A 161 -12.20 1.70 26.64
C THR A 161 -12.47 1.17 28.04
N ALA A 162 -12.94 -0.06 28.13
CA ALA A 162 -13.09 -0.79 29.39
C ALA A 162 -11.89 -1.69 29.64
N SER A 163 -11.58 -2.00 30.91
CA SER A 163 -10.50 -2.95 31.28
C SER A 163 -10.63 -4.31 30.59
N ALA A 164 -11.86 -4.76 30.29
CA ALA A 164 -12.15 -5.97 29.54
C ALA A 164 -11.55 -6.02 28.12
N HIS A 165 -11.17 -4.88 27.52
CA HIS A 165 -10.52 -4.84 26.21
C HIS A 165 -9.05 -5.28 26.27
N TRP A 166 -8.44 -5.28 27.45
CA TRP A 166 -7.05 -5.65 27.67
C TRP A 166 -6.88 -7.13 28.06
N ILE A 167 -7.98 -7.81 28.37
CA ILE A 167 -7.98 -9.18 28.88
C ILE A 167 -8.30 -10.12 27.71
N PRO A 168 -7.42 -11.09 27.40
CA PRO A 168 -7.74 -12.13 26.44
C PRO A 168 -8.95 -12.94 26.88
N LYS A 169 -9.86 -13.26 25.96
CA LYS A 169 -11.08 -14.02 26.29
C LYS A 169 -10.84 -15.48 26.72
N GLU A 170 -9.62 -16.01 26.59
CA GLU A 170 -9.28 -17.34 27.10
C GLU A 170 -9.17 -17.37 28.64
N ASP A 171 -8.93 -16.22 29.28
CA ASP A 171 -8.80 -16.08 30.74
C ASP A 171 -10.13 -15.72 31.45
N GLN A 172 -11.25 -15.73 30.72
CA GLN A 172 -12.58 -15.60 31.31
C GLN A 172 -13.20 -17.00 31.42
N GLU A 173 -12.89 -17.70 32.51
CA GLU A 173 -13.61 -18.92 32.91
C GLU A 173 -15.12 -18.65 32.93
N TYR A 174 -15.89 -19.57 32.34
CA TYR A 174 -17.35 -19.63 32.43
C TYR A 174 -17.81 -19.95 33.85
#